data_AF-A0A7H0H674-F1
#
_entry.id   AF-A0A7H0H674-F1
#
_cell.length_a   1.000
_cell.length_b   1.000
_cell.length_c   1.000
_cell.angle_alpha   90.00
_cell.angle_beta   90.00
_cell.angle_gamma   90.00
#
_symmetry.space_group_name_H-M   'P 1'
#
loop_
_entity.id
_entity.type
_entity.pdbx_description
1 polymer ?
#
loop_
_entity_poly.entity_id
_entity_poly.type
_entity_poly.pdbx_seq_one_letter_code
_entity_poly.pdbx_strand_id
1 'polypeptide(L)'
;MAQSMVFNLDSEVQLAKWLELHAAAPDFWAGPCGALDTVRGDDRAAQRWFGGVLRTGVLFAQQLILTDAQLLDGVFFQSFTAQGTLELLGMPLSERPALRIYTRAATIEESLRRFATTADGRRLRFVIWSSVLPCLPEGTDPGCAFRALEGRPADRVADAPAGTVAHEIAALLEEGLGLTRGTLRGLAAAWQSWIDADVAGLVETAPLELPDRALFESRMRRHLSSEGVGLPHDTLRPIHEQPDRSHARTAIDDLEVDSEQKRRLHVAYADAYSLALSESCGADVWLKIDAADTDGGDTSGGPLRAGQLALAGAATVQLGDMTPARFQTLRYEARDAIAAWQERADPVATREIAYQVRVASERGDVRSQRQAVRARALMVAGLALVAFVLDLVPELDGRWTVLSLGAALLVGVLPEAVASWRDYRNLGDGRLSSVIKLTKG
;
A
#
# COMPACT_ATOMS: atom_id res chain seq x y z
N MET A 1 17.76 -3.10 -13.50
CA MET A 1 17.67 -4.11 -12.44
C MET A 1 16.98 -3.43 -11.29
N ALA A 2 15.81 -3.90 -10.86
CA ALA A 2 15.10 -3.36 -9.72
C ALA A 2 15.20 -4.38 -8.59
N GLN A 3 16.37 -4.43 -7.95
CA GLN A 3 16.58 -5.28 -6.79
C GLN A 3 15.80 -4.75 -5.59
N SER A 4 15.67 -3.42 -5.50
CA SER A 4 14.98 -2.79 -4.39
C SER A 4 14.10 -1.60 -4.80
N MET A 5 12.98 -1.43 -4.08
CA MET A 5 11.99 -0.40 -4.37
C MET A 5 11.55 0.33 -3.10
N VAL A 6 11.42 1.66 -3.20
CA VAL A 6 10.82 2.51 -2.16
C VAL A 6 9.43 2.94 -2.58
N PHE A 7 8.44 2.82 -1.69
CA PHE A 7 7.09 3.31 -1.94
C PHE A 7 6.95 4.79 -1.59
N ASN A 8 6.07 5.50 -2.31
CA ASN A 8 5.40 6.70 -1.82
C ASN A 8 4.29 6.36 -0.80
N LEU A 9 4.57 5.46 0.15
CA LEU A 9 3.71 5.14 1.29
C LEU A 9 4.21 5.88 2.53
N ASP A 10 4.48 7.16 2.37
CA ASP A 10 4.80 8.01 3.51
C ASP A 10 3.62 8.04 4.52
N SER A 11 3.90 8.27 5.81
CA SER A 11 2.86 8.20 6.85
C SER A 11 1.73 9.22 6.64
N GLU A 12 2.00 10.36 6.00
CA GLU A 12 0.96 11.32 5.62
C GLU A 12 0.09 10.83 4.46
N VAL A 13 0.69 10.22 3.45
CA VAL A 13 -0.05 9.61 2.33
C VAL A 13 -0.95 8.49 2.86
N GLN A 14 -0.42 7.68 3.77
CA GLN A 14 -1.19 6.65 4.47
C GLN A 14 -2.37 7.26 5.24
N LEU A 15 -2.15 8.33 6.02
CA LEU A 15 -3.23 8.98 6.77
C LEU A 15 -4.27 9.63 5.87
N ALA A 16 -3.86 10.36 4.83
CA ALA A 16 -4.79 11.00 3.90
C ALA A 16 -5.69 9.95 3.25
N LYS A 17 -5.12 8.83 2.80
CA LYS A 17 -5.90 7.74 2.23
C LYS A 17 -6.77 7.05 3.29
N TRP A 18 -6.27 6.90 4.51
CA TRP A 18 -7.05 6.36 5.62
C TRP A 18 -8.31 7.19 5.88
N LEU A 19 -8.18 8.51 5.97
CA LEU A 19 -9.30 9.45 6.16
C LEU A 19 -10.27 9.50 4.98
N GLU A 20 -9.79 9.19 3.76
CA GLU A 20 -10.64 9.02 2.59
C GLU A 20 -11.50 7.74 2.68
N LEU A 21 -10.90 6.64 3.14
CA LEU A 21 -11.55 5.34 3.22
C LEU A 21 -12.41 5.16 4.48
N HIS A 22 -12.07 5.89 5.55
CA HIS A 22 -12.74 5.80 6.85
C HIS A 22 -13.03 7.20 7.39
N ALA A 23 -14.25 7.41 7.89
CA ALA A 23 -14.52 8.56 8.74
C ALA A 23 -13.68 8.47 10.03
N ALA A 24 -13.34 9.62 10.62
CA ALA A 24 -12.59 9.67 11.88
C ALA A 24 -13.25 8.78 12.94
N ALA A 25 -12.46 7.92 13.58
CA ALA A 25 -12.94 6.96 14.58
C ALA A 25 -12.20 7.22 15.90
N PRO A 26 -12.81 7.89 16.89
CA PRO A 26 -12.13 8.25 18.14
C PRO A 26 -11.66 7.02 18.95
N ASP A 27 -12.32 5.87 18.79
CA ASP A 27 -11.97 4.60 19.45
C ASP A 27 -11.07 3.69 18.60
N PHE A 28 -10.40 4.25 17.59
CA PHE A 28 -9.65 3.50 16.58
C PHE A 28 -8.64 2.49 17.17
N TRP A 29 -7.94 2.87 18.24
CA TRP A 29 -6.96 2.04 18.93
C TRP A 29 -7.44 1.48 20.27
N ALA A 30 -8.73 1.63 20.62
CA ALA A 30 -9.26 1.30 21.95
C ALA A 30 -9.19 -0.20 22.31
N GLY A 31 -8.84 -1.08 21.36
CA GLY A 31 -8.57 -2.49 21.59
C GLY A 31 -7.27 -2.97 20.94
N PRO A 32 -6.65 -4.08 21.42
CA PRO A 32 -5.45 -4.67 20.82
C PRO A 32 -5.66 -5.10 19.36
N CYS A 33 -6.92 -5.35 18.98
CA CYS A 33 -7.33 -5.62 17.60
C CYS A 33 -8.15 -4.48 16.97
N GLY A 34 -8.34 -3.33 17.63
CA GLY A 34 -9.37 -2.34 17.26
C GLY A 34 -9.27 -1.85 15.80
N ALA A 35 -8.06 -1.53 15.36
CA ALA A 35 -7.81 -1.18 13.96
C ALA A 35 -7.89 -2.40 13.03
N LEU A 36 -7.39 -3.57 13.44
CA LEU A 36 -7.51 -4.84 12.70
C LEU A 36 -8.98 -5.25 12.47
N ASP A 37 -9.85 -5.06 13.47
CA ASP A 37 -11.27 -5.39 13.43
C ASP A 37 -12.04 -4.40 12.56
N THR A 38 -11.68 -3.11 12.62
CA THR A 38 -12.21 -2.07 11.74
C THR A 38 -11.87 -2.35 10.28
N VAL A 39 -10.64 -2.80 10.03
CA VAL A 39 -10.12 -3.15 8.70
C VAL A 39 -10.68 -4.46 8.15
N ARG A 40 -10.93 -5.45 9.03
CA ARG A 40 -11.49 -6.77 8.65
C ARG A 40 -13.03 -6.78 8.60
N GLY A 41 -13.68 -5.71 9.06
CA GLY A 41 -15.13 -5.50 9.02
C GLY A 41 -15.73 -5.27 7.62
N ASP A 42 -16.98 -4.78 7.57
CA ASP A 42 -17.84 -4.76 6.36
C ASP A 42 -17.30 -3.89 5.21
N ASP A 43 -16.29 -3.04 5.44
CA ASP A 43 -15.63 -2.27 4.40
C ASP A 43 -14.16 -2.65 4.22
N ARG A 44 -13.93 -3.71 3.42
CA ARG A 44 -12.58 -4.16 3.03
C ARG A 44 -11.81 -3.15 2.16
N ALA A 45 -12.29 -1.91 1.97
CA ALA A 45 -11.63 -0.92 1.12
C ALA A 45 -10.18 -0.64 1.54
N ALA A 46 -9.90 -0.48 2.84
CA ALA A 46 -8.53 -0.33 3.35
C ALA A 46 -7.64 -1.54 3.04
N GLN A 47 -8.17 -2.74 3.26
CA GLN A 47 -7.48 -3.99 2.94
C GLN A 47 -7.19 -4.15 1.45
N ARG A 48 -8.18 -3.84 0.60
CA ARG A 48 -8.03 -3.87 -0.85
C ARG A 48 -6.99 -2.85 -1.29
N TRP A 49 -7.10 -1.61 -0.85
CA TRP A 49 -6.15 -0.57 -1.25
C TRP A 49 -4.74 -0.91 -0.81
N PHE A 50 -4.52 -1.12 0.49
CA PHE A 50 -3.19 -1.36 1.04
C PHE A 50 -2.58 -2.69 0.57
N GLY A 51 -3.39 -3.75 0.53
CA GLY A 51 -2.99 -5.03 -0.06
C GLY A 51 -2.61 -4.88 -1.53
N GLY A 52 -3.39 -4.12 -2.30
CA GLY A 52 -3.09 -3.78 -3.68
C GLY A 52 -1.74 -3.09 -3.82
N VAL A 53 -1.48 -2.05 -3.02
CA VAL A 53 -0.20 -1.33 -3.00
C VAL A 53 0.98 -2.27 -2.75
N LEU A 54 0.92 -3.05 -1.66
CA LEU A 54 2.02 -3.92 -1.27
C LEU A 54 2.29 -5.02 -2.29
N ARG A 55 1.22 -5.66 -2.78
CA ARG A 55 1.30 -6.72 -3.81
C ARG A 55 1.89 -6.20 -5.10
N THR A 56 1.47 -5.00 -5.51
CA THR A 56 2.04 -4.32 -6.66
C THR A 56 3.55 -4.16 -6.51
N GLY A 57 4.03 -3.66 -5.36
CA GLY A 57 5.47 -3.53 -5.15
C GLY A 57 6.21 -4.87 -5.25
N VAL A 58 5.69 -5.94 -4.65
CA VAL A 58 6.35 -7.27 -4.69
C VAL A 58 6.41 -7.87 -6.11
N LEU A 59 5.49 -7.53 -7.01
CA LEU A 59 5.59 -7.95 -8.41
C LEU A 59 6.74 -7.24 -9.15
N PHE A 60 7.09 -6.03 -8.71
CA PHE A 60 8.05 -5.15 -9.37
C PHE A 60 9.30 -4.88 -8.50
N ALA A 61 9.55 -5.67 -7.48
CA ALA A 61 10.78 -5.58 -6.70
C ALA A 61 11.03 -6.89 -5.98
N GLN A 62 12.30 -7.29 -5.88
CA GLN A 62 12.67 -8.41 -5.01
C GLN A 62 12.54 -8.01 -3.54
N GLN A 63 12.79 -6.74 -3.25
CA GLN A 63 12.77 -6.20 -1.91
C GLN A 63 12.09 -4.84 -1.86
N LEU A 64 11.11 -4.74 -0.98
CA LEU A 64 10.43 -3.53 -0.61
C LEU A 64 11.19 -2.88 0.55
N ILE A 65 11.65 -1.67 0.30
CA ILE A 65 12.33 -0.85 1.28
C ILE A 65 11.29 0.02 1.99
N LEU A 66 11.26 -0.08 3.31
CA LEU A 66 10.52 0.81 4.21
C LEU A 66 11.51 1.52 5.13
N THR A 67 11.22 2.77 5.48
CA THR A 67 11.85 3.39 6.65
C THR A 67 11.09 3.04 7.91
N ASP A 68 11.79 3.07 9.04
CA ASP A 68 11.16 3.03 10.36
C ASP A 68 10.07 4.09 10.53
N ALA A 69 10.18 5.28 9.92
CA ALA A 69 9.11 6.29 9.97
C ALA A 69 7.85 5.85 9.21
N GLN A 70 8.00 5.32 7.99
CA GLN A 70 6.88 4.75 7.23
C GLN A 70 6.21 3.59 7.95
N LEU A 71 7.00 2.80 8.69
CA LEU A 71 6.52 1.68 9.47
C LEU A 71 5.83 2.15 10.74
N LEU A 72 6.58 2.78 11.65
CA LEU A 72 6.17 3.10 13.02
C LEU A 72 5.10 4.19 13.09
N ASP A 73 5.07 5.10 12.13
CA ASP A 73 4.05 6.15 12.05
C ASP A 73 2.97 5.88 10.98
N GLY A 74 3.17 4.87 10.13
CA GLY A 74 2.26 4.53 9.06
C GLY A 74 0.97 3.90 9.57
N VAL A 75 -0.16 4.62 9.45
CA VAL A 75 -1.46 4.13 9.94
C VAL A 75 -1.82 2.76 9.37
N PHE A 76 -1.56 2.46 8.10
CA PHE A 76 -1.89 1.15 7.54
C PHE A 76 -1.00 0.04 8.12
N PHE A 77 0.32 0.25 8.22
CA PHE A 77 1.22 -0.75 8.81
C PHE A 77 0.87 -1.04 10.27
N GLN A 78 0.43 -0.02 11.02
CA GLN A 78 -0.02 -0.22 12.39
C GLN A 78 -1.39 -0.91 12.43
N SER A 79 -2.33 -0.54 11.56
CA SER A 79 -3.66 -1.14 11.50
C SER A 79 -3.65 -2.61 11.11
N PHE A 80 -2.72 -3.03 10.24
CA PHE A 80 -2.58 -4.42 9.82
C PHE A 80 -1.66 -5.23 10.72
N THR A 81 -0.85 -4.59 11.56
CA THR A 81 0.27 -5.20 12.31
C THR A 81 1.28 -5.89 11.38
N ALA A 82 2.34 -6.49 11.94
CA ALA A 82 3.30 -7.24 11.14
C ALA A 82 2.65 -8.47 10.50
N GLN A 83 1.88 -9.24 11.29
CA GLN A 83 1.26 -10.47 10.81
C GLN A 83 0.29 -10.21 9.66
N GLY A 84 -0.66 -9.27 9.81
CA GLY A 84 -1.64 -8.97 8.76
C GLY A 84 -0.99 -8.40 7.50
N THR A 85 0.09 -7.62 7.64
CA THR A 85 0.87 -7.12 6.50
C THR A 85 1.54 -8.26 5.73
N LEU A 86 2.18 -9.21 6.44
CA LEU A 86 2.81 -10.38 5.82
C LEU A 86 1.77 -11.33 5.20
N GLU A 87 0.61 -11.50 5.84
CA GLU A 87 -0.54 -12.23 5.27
C GLU A 87 -1.02 -11.60 3.96
N LEU A 88 -1.09 -10.26 3.87
CA LEU A 88 -1.50 -9.56 2.65
C LEU A 88 -0.55 -9.84 1.49
N LEU A 89 0.74 -9.94 1.77
CA LEU A 89 1.77 -10.25 0.78
C LEU A 89 1.68 -11.70 0.26
N GLY A 90 0.95 -12.59 0.94
CA GLY A 90 0.76 -13.97 0.50
C GLY A 90 2.06 -14.74 0.32
N MET A 91 3.09 -14.39 1.08
CA MET A 91 4.42 -15.00 0.99
C MET A 91 4.51 -16.23 1.89
N PRO A 92 5.08 -17.35 1.40
CA PRO A 92 5.49 -18.43 2.28
C PRO A 92 6.54 -17.92 3.27
N LEU A 93 6.45 -18.30 4.54
CA LEU A 93 7.47 -17.98 5.56
C LEU A 93 8.89 -18.50 5.20
N SER A 94 8.99 -19.40 4.22
CA SER A 94 10.25 -19.95 3.71
C SER A 94 10.93 -19.10 2.64
N GLU A 95 10.24 -18.12 2.05
CA GLU A 95 10.86 -17.15 1.13
C GLU A 95 11.59 -16.07 1.93
N ARG A 96 12.63 -15.46 1.35
CA ARG A 96 13.30 -14.30 1.97
C ARG A 96 12.26 -13.19 2.25
N PRO A 97 12.42 -12.39 3.33
CA PRO A 97 11.49 -11.32 3.62
C PRO A 97 11.45 -10.34 2.44
N ALA A 98 10.28 -10.15 1.83
CA ALA A 98 10.14 -9.09 0.83
C ALA A 98 10.22 -7.70 1.45
N LEU A 99 10.14 -7.55 2.78
CA LEU A 99 10.24 -6.28 3.48
C LEU A 99 11.64 -6.14 4.10
N ARG A 100 12.36 -5.09 3.71
CA ARG A 100 13.52 -4.57 4.43
C ARG A 100 13.19 -3.23 5.05
N ILE A 101 13.40 -3.13 6.34
CA ILE A 101 13.12 -1.94 7.14
C ILE A 101 14.45 -1.30 7.49
N TYR A 102 14.66 -0.09 7.01
CA TYR A 102 15.77 0.73 7.43
C TYR A 102 15.47 1.44 8.75
N THR A 103 16.27 1.14 9.76
CA THR A 103 16.07 1.58 11.15
C THR A 103 17.13 2.58 11.57
N ARG A 104 16.76 3.57 12.41
CA ARG A 104 17.71 4.52 13.03
C ARG A 104 18.60 3.88 14.10
N ALA A 105 18.40 2.59 14.37
CA ALA A 105 19.14 1.80 15.33
C ALA A 105 19.27 0.34 14.84
N ALA A 106 19.93 -0.51 15.64
CA ALA A 106 20.15 -1.90 15.29
C ALA A 106 18.87 -2.77 15.32
N THR A 107 17.82 -2.34 16.01
CA THR A 107 16.54 -3.07 16.13
C THR A 107 15.36 -2.12 15.94
N ILE A 108 14.19 -2.65 15.58
CA ILE A 108 12.96 -1.84 15.48
C ILE A 108 12.60 -1.20 16.83
N GLU A 109 12.77 -1.91 17.93
CA GLU A 109 12.47 -1.39 19.27
C GLU A 109 13.32 -0.17 19.63
N GLU A 110 14.63 -0.25 19.41
CA GLU A 110 15.52 0.89 19.65
C GLU A 110 15.29 2.01 18.63
N SER A 111 14.88 1.66 17.40
CA SER A 111 14.44 2.65 16.41
C SER A 111 13.23 3.43 16.89
N LEU A 112 12.23 2.74 17.46
CA LEU A 112 11.04 3.34 18.03
C LEU A 112 11.38 4.23 19.24
N ARG A 113 12.29 3.79 20.11
CA ARG A 113 12.82 4.61 21.21
C ARG A 113 13.41 5.92 20.68
N ARG A 114 14.36 5.84 19.74
CA ARG A 114 15.01 7.02 19.11
C ARG A 114 14.07 7.86 18.25
N PHE A 115 12.99 7.26 17.77
CA PHE A 115 11.95 7.98 17.04
C PHE A 115 11.10 8.83 17.98
N ALA A 116 10.86 8.38 19.22
CA ALA A 116 10.09 9.11 20.22
C ALA A 116 10.92 10.09 21.07
N THR A 117 12.22 9.86 21.22
CA THR A 117 13.08 10.65 22.14
C THR A 117 14.15 11.50 21.45
N THR A 118 14.65 12.50 22.17
CA THR A 118 15.86 13.27 21.84
C THR A 118 17.11 12.38 21.82
N ALA A 119 18.23 12.90 21.33
CA ALA A 119 19.49 12.15 21.20
C ALA A 119 20.05 11.62 22.52
N ASP A 120 19.76 12.28 23.65
CA ASP A 120 20.10 11.83 25.00
C ASP A 120 19.16 10.73 25.52
N GLY A 121 18.08 10.42 24.80
CA GLY A 121 17.06 9.44 25.17
C GLY A 121 16.13 9.87 26.29
N ARG A 122 16.30 11.06 26.86
CA ARG A 122 15.68 11.45 28.16
C ARG A 122 14.49 12.38 28.02
N ARG A 123 14.25 12.93 26.83
CA ARG A 123 13.11 13.80 26.56
C ARG A 123 12.37 13.36 25.31
N LEU A 124 11.08 13.65 25.25
CA LEU A 124 10.31 13.49 24.02
C LEU A 124 10.79 14.51 22.98
N ARG A 125 10.95 14.05 21.75
CA ARG A 125 11.19 14.96 20.60
C ARG A 125 9.87 15.36 19.96
N PHE A 126 9.88 16.46 19.22
CA PHE A 126 8.75 16.83 18.39
C PHE A 126 8.60 15.86 17.23
N VAL A 127 7.47 15.15 17.19
CA VAL A 127 7.03 14.29 16.10
C VAL A 127 5.51 14.41 16.01
N ILE A 128 5.00 14.69 14.82
CA ILE A 128 3.57 14.60 14.53
C ILE A 128 3.30 13.15 14.12
N TRP A 129 2.67 12.40 15.02
CA TRP A 129 2.38 10.98 14.80
C TRP A 129 1.10 10.81 14.00
N SER A 130 1.22 10.54 12.71
CA SER A 130 0.11 10.24 11.79
C SER A 130 -0.77 9.10 12.29
N SER A 131 -0.19 8.10 12.95
CA SER A 131 -0.95 6.99 13.56
C SER A 131 -1.77 7.41 14.78
N VAL A 132 -1.46 8.54 15.43
CA VAL A 132 -2.16 9.07 16.62
C VAL A 132 -3.18 10.14 16.25
N LEU A 133 -3.00 10.83 15.11
CA LEU A 133 -3.91 11.89 14.65
C LEU A 133 -5.41 11.53 14.69
N PRO A 134 -5.85 10.32 14.29
CA PRO A 134 -7.26 9.94 14.37
C PRO A 134 -7.86 9.92 15.79
N CYS A 135 -7.02 9.88 16.83
CA CYS A 135 -7.43 9.85 18.23
C CYS A 135 -7.43 11.23 18.90
N LEU A 136 -6.98 12.28 18.21
CA LEU A 136 -7.03 13.63 18.78
C LEU A 136 -8.49 14.11 18.88
N PRO A 137 -8.84 14.88 19.92
CA PRO A 137 -10.16 15.50 20.02
C PRO A 137 -10.45 16.38 18.80
N GLU A 138 -11.71 16.43 18.38
CA GLU A 138 -12.15 17.26 17.25
C GLU A 138 -11.75 18.73 17.46
N GLY A 139 -11.22 19.37 16.40
CA GLY A 139 -10.76 20.76 16.45
C GLY A 139 -9.38 20.98 17.09
N THR A 140 -8.70 19.91 17.55
CA THR A 140 -7.33 20.01 18.07
C THR A 140 -6.37 20.32 16.92
N ASP A 141 -5.58 21.39 17.06
CA ASP A 141 -4.46 21.65 16.15
C ASP A 141 -3.31 20.66 16.41
N PRO A 142 -2.97 19.78 15.44
CA PRO A 142 -1.94 18.77 15.67
C PRO A 142 -0.56 19.35 15.95
N GLY A 143 -0.17 20.42 15.26
CA GLY A 143 1.15 21.03 15.43
C GLY A 143 1.35 21.51 16.86
N CYS A 144 0.38 22.24 17.39
CA CYS A 144 0.34 22.73 18.75
C CYS A 144 0.32 21.59 19.77
N ALA A 145 -0.55 20.58 19.57
CA ALA A 145 -0.68 19.44 20.47
C ALA A 145 0.63 18.64 20.60
N PHE A 146 1.27 18.29 19.48
CA PHE A 146 2.53 17.55 19.50
C PHE A 146 3.72 18.42 19.94
N ARG A 147 3.71 19.73 19.65
CA ARG A 147 4.75 20.65 20.12
C ARG A 147 4.73 20.79 21.65
N ALA A 148 3.56 20.69 22.28
CA ALA A 148 3.44 20.65 23.74
C ALA A 148 4.05 19.39 24.39
N LEU A 149 4.38 18.36 23.60
CA LEU A 149 5.11 17.18 24.06
C LEU A 149 6.62 17.37 24.04
N GLU A 150 7.12 18.26 23.19
CA GLU A 150 8.55 18.45 22.99
C GLU A 150 9.24 18.82 24.31
N GLY A 151 10.34 18.12 24.61
CA GLY A 151 11.14 18.37 25.81
C GLY A 151 10.55 17.76 27.10
N ARG A 152 9.35 17.17 27.07
CA ARG A 152 8.80 16.47 28.24
C ARG A 152 9.70 15.31 28.67
N PRO A 153 9.82 15.01 29.97
CA PRO A 153 10.62 13.88 30.46
C PRO A 153 10.17 12.55 29.87
N ALA A 154 11.12 11.75 29.42
CA ALA A 154 10.91 10.43 28.83
C ALA A 154 11.71 9.34 29.56
N ASP A 155 12.03 9.54 30.85
CA ASP A 155 12.81 8.57 31.65
C ASP A 155 12.18 7.17 31.66
N ARG A 156 10.84 7.10 31.69
CA ARG A 156 10.10 5.85 31.58
C ARG A 156 10.40 5.09 30.30
N VAL A 157 10.53 5.81 29.19
CA VAL A 157 10.95 5.21 27.92
C VAL A 157 12.42 4.87 28.02
N ALA A 158 13.30 5.82 28.37
CA ALA A 158 14.75 5.63 28.45
C ALA A 158 15.18 4.39 29.25
N ASP A 159 14.55 4.17 30.40
CA ASP A 159 14.87 3.10 31.33
C ASP A 159 13.96 1.86 31.15
N ALA A 160 13.05 1.86 30.15
CA ALA A 160 12.17 0.75 29.85
C ALA A 160 12.97 -0.52 29.46
N PRO A 161 12.66 -1.68 30.07
CA PRO A 161 13.22 -2.95 29.61
C PRO A 161 12.77 -3.29 28.18
N ALA A 162 13.51 -4.20 27.55
CA ALA A 162 13.14 -4.73 26.23
C ALA A 162 11.74 -5.38 26.28
N GLY A 163 10.94 -5.12 25.24
CA GLY A 163 9.55 -5.57 25.12
C GLY A 163 8.51 -4.66 25.78
N THR A 164 8.91 -3.55 26.43
CA THR A 164 7.94 -2.62 27.05
C THR A 164 7.97 -1.21 26.46
N VAL A 165 8.93 -0.91 25.58
CA VAL A 165 9.11 0.43 24.99
C VAL A 165 7.85 0.94 24.29
N ALA A 166 7.19 0.09 23.51
CA ALA A 166 5.97 0.45 22.79
C ALA A 166 4.84 0.92 23.74
N HIS A 167 4.68 0.25 24.88
CA HIS A 167 3.67 0.58 25.87
C HIS A 167 4.00 1.87 26.62
N GLU A 168 5.27 2.10 26.97
CA GLU A 168 5.71 3.32 27.64
C GLU A 168 5.57 4.56 26.74
N ILE A 169 5.89 4.44 25.44
CA ILE A 169 5.68 5.53 24.48
C ILE A 169 4.19 5.83 24.34
N ALA A 170 3.34 4.83 24.16
CA ALA A 170 1.90 5.04 24.05
C ALA A 170 1.32 5.72 25.30
N ALA A 171 1.74 5.29 26.50
CA ALA A 171 1.30 5.91 27.75
C ALA A 171 1.76 7.37 27.89
N LEU A 172 2.99 7.70 27.46
CA LEU A 172 3.49 9.08 27.45
C LEU A 172 2.73 9.97 26.45
N LEU A 173 2.38 9.44 25.27
CA LEU A 173 1.58 10.14 24.28
C LEU A 173 0.16 10.40 24.80
N GLU A 174 -0.48 9.41 25.43
CA GLU A 174 -1.80 9.58 26.06
C GLU A 174 -1.78 10.69 27.12
N GLU A 175 -0.84 10.63 28.06
CA GLU A 175 -0.69 11.63 29.12
C GLU A 175 -0.39 13.01 28.54
N GLY A 176 0.49 13.05 27.54
CA GLY A 176 0.94 14.28 26.92
C GLY A 176 -0.14 15.02 26.14
N LEU A 177 -0.97 14.26 25.42
CA LEU A 177 -2.03 14.76 24.56
C LEU A 177 -3.38 14.87 25.29
N GLY A 178 -3.45 14.48 26.57
CA GLY A 178 -4.68 14.51 27.35
C GLY A 178 -5.71 13.47 26.90
N LEU A 179 -5.26 12.36 26.32
CA LEU A 179 -6.13 11.25 25.91
C LEU A 179 -6.52 10.39 27.12
N THR A 180 -7.61 9.63 26.96
CA THR A 180 -8.00 8.65 27.98
C THR A 180 -6.94 7.55 28.06
N ARG A 181 -6.58 7.13 29.28
CA ARG A 181 -5.62 6.05 29.47
C ARG A 181 -6.08 4.77 28.78
N GLY A 182 -5.22 4.18 27.95
CA GLY A 182 -5.50 3.00 27.16
C GLY A 182 -6.10 3.27 25.77
N THR A 183 -6.37 4.53 25.41
CA THR A 183 -6.80 4.91 24.05
C THR A 183 -5.81 4.40 23.00
N LEU A 184 -4.50 4.42 23.25
CA LEU A 184 -3.44 3.99 22.32
C LEU A 184 -2.96 2.56 22.58
N ARG A 185 -3.71 1.73 23.31
CA ARG A 185 -3.31 0.34 23.60
C ARG A 185 -3.16 -0.49 22.33
N GLY A 186 -4.06 -0.32 21.35
CA GLY A 186 -3.98 -0.98 20.05
C GLY A 186 -2.72 -0.59 19.27
N LEU A 187 -2.33 0.69 19.31
CA LEU A 187 -1.11 1.18 18.66
C LEU A 187 0.16 0.59 19.32
N ALA A 188 0.20 0.53 20.66
CA ALA A 188 1.29 -0.13 21.37
C ALA A 188 1.43 -1.61 20.99
N ALA A 189 0.31 -2.33 20.88
CA ALA A 189 0.29 -3.72 20.44
C ALA A 189 0.76 -3.87 18.98
N ALA A 190 0.38 -2.94 18.10
CA ALA A 190 0.83 -2.92 16.71
C ALA A 190 2.35 -2.70 16.59
N TRP A 191 2.90 -1.74 17.34
CA TRP A 191 4.36 -1.57 17.43
C TRP A 191 5.05 -2.82 17.96
N GLN A 192 4.50 -3.43 19.02
CA GLN A 192 5.06 -4.65 19.58
C GLN A 192 5.06 -5.80 18.56
N SER A 193 4.00 -5.93 17.74
CA SER A 193 3.96 -6.94 16.68
C SER A 193 5.09 -6.79 15.66
N TRP A 194 5.50 -5.56 15.33
CA TRP A 194 6.65 -5.32 14.45
C TRP A 194 7.98 -5.61 15.12
N ILE A 195 8.12 -5.29 16.41
CA ILE A 195 9.29 -5.66 17.21
C ILE A 195 9.44 -7.18 17.28
N ASP A 196 8.34 -7.90 17.54
CA ASP A 196 8.34 -9.36 17.61
C ASP A 196 8.68 -9.98 16.26
N ALA A 197 8.22 -9.38 15.14
CA ALA A 197 8.57 -9.84 13.80
C ALA A 197 10.05 -9.65 13.45
N ASP A 198 10.67 -8.56 13.90
CA ASP A 198 12.13 -8.32 13.79
C ASP A 198 12.91 -9.37 14.58
N VAL A 199 12.55 -9.58 15.85
CA VAL A 199 13.18 -10.60 16.71
C VAL A 199 13.03 -12.02 16.14
N ALA A 200 11.89 -12.33 15.53
CA ALA A 200 11.63 -13.60 14.88
C ALA A 200 12.29 -13.76 13.50
N GLY A 201 12.93 -12.72 12.96
CA GLY A 201 13.54 -12.73 11.62
C GLY A 201 12.53 -12.80 10.47
N LEU A 202 11.27 -12.42 10.72
CA LEU A 202 10.22 -12.39 9.71
C LEU A 202 10.32 -11.16 8.79
N VAL A 203 11.06 -10.15 9.23
CA VAL A 203 11.42 -8.96 8.45
C VAL A 203 12.93 -8.78 8.49
N GLU A 204 13.49 -8.17 7.45
CA GLU A 204 14.89 -7.82 7.44
C GLU A 204 15.06 -6.39 7.96
N THR A 205 15.92 -6.19 8.96
CA THR A 205 16.30 -4.86 9.43
C THR A 205 17.72 -4.52 8.96
N ALA A 206 17.90 -3.26 8.58
CA ALA A 206 19.22 -2.73 8.25
C ALA A 206 19.36 -1.35 8.89
N PRO A 207 20.51 -0.99 9.46
CA PRO A 207 20.73 0.36 9.91
C PRO A 207 20.57 1.29 8.71
N LEU A 208 19.73 2.31 8.87
CA LEU A 208 19.66 3.41 7.94
C LEU A 208 20.94 4.22 8.12
N GLU A 209 22.00 3.81 7.42
CA GLU A 209 23.10 4.69 7.08
C GLU A 209 22.53 5.71 6.09
N LEU A 210 21.71 6.65 6.60
CA LEU A 210 21.41 7.84 5.83
C LEU A 210 22.78 8.39 5.41
N PRO A 211 23.01 8.62 4.11
CA PRO A 211 24.17 9.39 3.73
C PRO A 211 24.16 10.68 4.54
N ASP A 212 25.36 11.23 4.78
CA ASP A 212 25.57 12.52 5.46
C ASP A 212 24.30 13.37 5.35
N ARG A 213 23.70 13.74 6.48
CA ARG A 213 22.42 14.47 6.53
C ARG A 213 22.41 15.63 5.53
N ALA A 214 23.56 16.27 5.32
CA ALA A 214 23.75 17.30 4.29
C ALA A 214 23.44 16.82 2.86
N LEU A 215 23.81 15.59 2.48
CA LEU A 215 23.48 14.98 1.20
C LEU A 215 21.97 14.71 1.07
N PHE A 216 21.32 14.17 2.10
CA PHE A 216 19.86 13.97 2.07
C PHE A 216 19.13 15.32 1.91
N GLU A 217 19.52 16.33 2.69
CA GLU A 217 18.98 17.68 2.59
C GLU A 217 19.27 18.33 1.22
N SER A 218 20.44 18.07 0.63
CA SER A 218 20.78 18.54 -0.72
C SER A 218 19.88 17.91 -1.79
N ARG A 219 19.61 16.60 -1.69
CA ARG A 219 18.68 15.88 -2.57
C ARG A 219 17.25 16.39 -2.41
N MET A 220 16.81 16.61 -1.17
CA MET A 220 15.53 17.23 -0.86
C MET A 220 15.35 18.58 -1.55
N ARG A 221 16.32 19.49 -1.37
CA ARG A 221 16.30 20.82 -1.99
C ARG A 221 16.31 20.75 -3.51
N ARG A 222 17.03 19.78 -4.10
CA ARG A 222 17.02 19.54 -5.55
C ARG A 222 15.63 19.17 -6.07
N HIS A 223 14.89 18.35 -5.32
CA HIS A 223 13.58 17.88 -5.77
C HIS A 223 12.44 18.85 -5.44
N LEU A 224 12.51 19.56 -4.31
CA LEU A 224 11.57 20.59 -3.90
C LEU A 224 12.05 21.96 -4.37
N SER A 225 11.91 22.24 -5.67
CA SER A 225 12.38 23.49 -6.29
C SER A 225 11.27 24.53 -6.43
N SER A 226 11.65 25.81 -6.46
CA SER A 226 10.75 26.95 -6.71
C SER A 226 9.99 26.81 -8.02
N GLU A 227 10.65 26.32 -9.08
CA GLU A 227 10.04 26.07 -10.38
C GLU A 227 9.00 24.95 -10.33
N GLY A 228 9.26 23.90 -9.55
CA GLY A 228 8.35 22.76 -9.41
C GLY A 228 7.07 23.09 -8.65
N VAL A 229 7.14 23.98 -7.65
CA VAL A 229 5.99 24.33 -6.79
C VAL A 229 5.33 25.65 -7.21
N GLY A 230 6.02 26.48 -8.01
CA GLY A 230 5.55 27.82 -8.38
C GLY A 230 5.61 28.82 -7.22
N LEU A 231 6.52 28.62 -6.26
CA LEU A 231 6.73 29.50 -5.11
C LEU A 231 8.15 30.09 -5.13
N PRO A 232 8.34 31.36 -4.72
CA PRO A 232 9.66 31.96 -4.59
C PRO A 232 10.57 31.16 -3.64
N HIS A 233 11.87 31.14 -3.92
CA HIS A 233 12.85 30.45 -3.08
C HIS A 233 12.80 30.91 -1.62
N ASP A 234 12.59 32.21 -1.37
CA ASP A 234 12.49 32.76 -0.02
C ASP A 234 11.28 32.23 0.77
N THR A 235 10.21 31.86 0.07
CA THR A 235 9.02 31.21 0.66
C THR A 235 9.31 29.75 1.03
N LEU A 236 10.18 29.07 0.28
CA LEU A 236 10.56 27.68 0.55
C LEU A 236 11.69 27.55 1.59
N ARG A 237 12.48 28.61 1.79
CA ARG A 237 13.62 28.61 2.73
C ARG A 237 13.25 28.09 4.14
N PRO A 238 12.16 28.55 4.79
CA PRO A 238 11.78 28.05 6.10
C PRO A 238 11.55 26.54 6.13
N ILE A 239 11.08 25.94 5.04
CA ILE A 239 10.83 24.49 4.93
C ILE A 239 12.15 23.73 4.79
N HIS A 240 13.07 24.24 3.98
CA HIS A 240 14.37 23.63 3.74
C HIS A 240 15.30 23.64 4.96
N GLU A 241 15.09 24.58 5.88
CA GLU A 241 15.87 24.72 7.11
C GLU A 241 15.36 23.82 8.24
N GLN A 242 14.25 23.12 8.05
CA GLN A 242 13.67 22.28 9.11
C GLN A 242 14.46 21.00 9.35
N PRO A 243 14.61 20.58 10.62
CA PRO A 243 15.48 19.47 10.97
C PRO A 243 14.88 18.10 10.64
N ASP A 244 13.56 18.01 10.52
CA ASP A 244 12.86 16.79 10.16
C ASP A 244 11.52 17.12 9.48
N ARG A 245 10.83 16.05 9.07
CA ARG A 245 9.55 16.12 8.37
C ARG A 245 8.44 16.75 9.19
N SER A 246 8.35 16.48 10.51
CA SER A 246 7.28 17.05 11.34
C SER A 246 7.43 18.56 11.46
N HIS A 247 8.66 19.04 11.62
CA HIS A 247 8.96 20.48 11.58
C HIS A 247 8.66 21.09 10.21
N ALA A 248 9.04 20.42 9.12
CA ALA A 248 8.76 20.87 7.76
C ALA A 248 7.25 20.99 7.49
N ARG A 249 6.45 20.03 7.97
CA ARG A 249 4.99 20.08 7.87
C ARG A 249 4.42 21.32 8.57
N THR A 250 4.81 21.57 9.83
CA THR A 250 4.35 22.78 10.53
C THR A 250 4.82 24.04 9.83
N ALA A 251 6.05 24.07 9.31
CA ALA A 251 6.53 25.22 8.54
C ALA A 251 5.68 25.48 7.28
N ILE A 252 5.21 24.42 6.59
CA ILE A 252 4.27 24.54 5.46
C ILE A 252 2.91 25.08 5.94
N ASP A 253 2.40 24.55 7.06
CA ASP A 253 1.11 24.95 7.63
C ASP A 253 1.13 26.42 8.13
N ASP A 254 2.28 26.91 8.59
CA ASP A 254 2.49 28.28 9.06
C ASP A 254 2.66 29.30 7.91
N LEU A 255 2.82 28.86 6.66
CA LEU A 255 2.95 29.78 5.52
C LEU A 255 1.68 30.59 5.29
N GLU A 256 1.85 31.87 4.96
CA GLU A 256 0.77 32.77 4.52
C GLU A 256 0.44 32.59 3.03
N VAL A 257 0.04 31.37 2.67
CA VAL A 257 -0.40 30.99 1.30
C VAL A 257 -1.78 30.35 1.34
N ASP A 258 -2.47 30.31 0.21
CA ASP A 258 -3.81 29.74 0.16
C ASP A 258 -3.82 28.21 0.42
N SER A 259 -4.98 27.66 0.82
CA SER A 259 -5.10 26.25 1.18
C SER A 259 -4.76 25.30 0.01
N GLU A 260 -4.97 25.73 -1.23
CA GLU A 260 -4.65 24.94 -2.41
C GLU A 260 -3.14 24.88 -2.66
N GLN A 261 -2.45 26.00 -2.45
CA GLN A 261 -0.99 26.09 -2.47
C GLN A 261 -0.37 25.25 -1.35
N LYS A 262 -0.90 25.31 -0.12
CA LYS A 262 -0.45 24.44 0.99
C LYS A 262 -0.59 22.97 0.63
N ARG A 263 -1.75 22.56 0.10
CA ARG A 263 -2.00 21.19 -0.35
C ARG A 263 -0.98 20.74 -1.40
N ARG A 264 -0.73 21.55 -2.43
CA ARG A 264 0.28 21.26 -3.46
C ARG A 264 1.69 21.16 -2.89
N LEU A 265 2.03 22.02 -1.93
CA LEU A 265 3.34 22.04 -1.29
C LEU A 265 3.56 20.81 -0.39
N HIS A 266 2.55 20.36 0.36
CA HIS A 266 2.60 19.08 1.09
C HIS A 266 2.86 17.89 0.16
N VAL A 267 2.14 17.81 -0.97
CA VAL A 267 2.35 16.76 -1.98
C VAL A 267 3.77 16.85 -2.57
N ALA A 268 4.22 18.05 -2.95
CA ALA A 268 5.55 18.24 -3.51
C ALA A 268 6.66 17.90 -2.50
N TYR A 269 6.47 18.23 -1.22
CA TYR A 269 7.39 17.88 -0.15
C TYR A 269 7.47 16.36 0.05
N ALA A 270 6.33 15.67 0.11
CA ALA A 270 6.27 14.21 0.26
C ALA A 270 6.93 13.48 -0.93
N ASP A 271 6.70 13.95 -2.16
CA ASP A 271 7.34 13.44 -3.37
C ASP A 271 8.86 13.67 -3.34
N ALA A 272 9.30 14.88 -2.96
CA ALA A 272 10.72 15.21 -2.82
C ALA A 272 11.40 14.36 -1.74
N TYR A 273 10.73 14.13 -0.62
CA TYR A 273 11.17 13.28 0.48
C TYR A 273 11.37 11.84 0.05
N SER A 274 10.36 11.28 -0.60
CA SER A 274 10.42 9.89 -1.04
C SER A 274 11.48 9.67 -2.14
N LEU A 275 11.68 10.66 -3.02
CA LEU A 275 12.76 10.65 -4.00
C LEU A 275 14.15 10.73 -3.35
N ALA A 276 14.37 11.70 -2.46
CA ALA A 276 15.63 11.86 -1.74
C ALA A 276 15.96 10.60 -0.91
N LEU A 277 14.94 9.97 -0.34
CA LEU A 277 15.05 8.71 0.38
C LEU A 277 15.41 7.56 -0.54
N SER A 278 14.74 7.43 -1.69
CA SER A 278 15.06 6.43 -2.72
C SER A 278 16.52 6.52 -3.15
N GLU A 279 17.00 7.73 -3.46
CA GLU A 279 18.41 7.96 -3.81
C GLU A 279 19.38 7.66 -2.66
N SER A 280 18.93 7.81 -1.42
CA SER A 280 19.74 7.62 -0.21
C SER A 280 19.85 6.16 0.22
N CYS A 281 18.79 5.39 0.00
CA CYS A 281 18.76 3.95 0.25
C CYS A 281 19.33 3.11 -0.90
N GLY A 282 19.79 3.76 -1.99
CA GLY A 282 20.26 3.08 -3.20
C GLY A 282 19.14 2.31 -3.90
N ALA A 283 17.88 2.72 -3.73
CA ALA A 283 16.75 2.04 -4.32
C ALA A 283 16.70 2.32 -5.84
N ASP A 284 16.50 1.26 -6.61
CA ASP A 284 16.52 1.31 -8.07
C ASP A 284 15.26 1.98 -8.64
N VAL A 285 14.15 1.84 -7.92
CA VAL A 285 12.84 2.29 -8.34
C VAL A 285 12.09 2.93 -7.18
N TRP A 286 11.54 4.12 -7.43
CA TRP A 286 10.52 4.74 -6.59
C TRP A 286 9.14 4.49 -7.18
N LEU A 287 8.24 3.84 -6.42
CA LEU A 287 6.87 3.59 -6.85
C LEU A 287 5.92 4.66 -6.31
N LYS A 288 5.35 5.45 -7.23
CA LYS A 288 4.23 6.35 -6.97
C LYS A 288 2.92 5.67 -7.33
N ILE A 289 1.95 5.73 -6.42
CA ILE A 289 0.64 5.14 -6.62
C ILE A 289 -0.35 6.28 -6.73
N ASP A 290 -0.82 6.51 -7.95
CA ASP A 290 -1.83 7.53 -8.21
C ASP A 290 -3.22 6.99 -7.84
N ALA A 291 -4.09 7.88 -7.36
CA ALA A 291 -5.47 7.54 -7.02
C ALA A 291 -6.22 7.03 -8.28
N ALA A 292 -7.01 5.97 -8.12
CA ALA A 292 -7.62 5.22 -9.22
C ALA A 292 -8.65 6.03 -10.06
N ASP A 293 -9.07 7.22 -9.61
CA ASP A 293 -10.18 7.97 -10.20
C ASP A 293 -9.79 9.13 -11.13
N THR A 294 -8.50 9.37 -11.40
CA THR A 294 -8.13 10.28 -12.50
C THR A 294 -8.15 9.52 -13.83
N ASP A 295 -9.33 9.05 -14.21
CA ASP A 295 -9.62 8.63 -15.58
C ASP A 295 -9.51 9.88 -16.49
N GLY A 296 -8.32 10.12 -17.03
CA GLY A 296 -8.14 10.88 -18.27
C GLY A 296 -8.00 12.41 -18.21
N GLY A 297 -7.81 13.05 -17.06
CA GLY A 297 -7.59 14.51 -17.03
C GLY A 297 -6.73 14.95 -15.86
N ASP A 298 -5.59 15.56 -16.16
CA ASP A 298 -4.60 16.11 -15.22
C ASP A 298 -4.01 15.11 -14.20
N THR A 299 -2.99 14.39 -14.66
CA THR A 299 -1.85 14.08 -13.79
C THR A 299 -1.28 15.42 -13.29
N SER A 300 -1.71 15.87 -12.11
CA SER A 300 -1.11 17.01 -11.40
C SER A 300 0.36 16.75 -11.01
N GLY A 301 0.88 15.55 -11.24
CA GLY A 301 2.31 15.25 -11.26
C GLY A 301 2.88 15.52 -12.66
N GLY A 302 3.90 16.37 -12.72
CA GLY A 302 4.69 16.58 -13.94
C GLY A 302 5.28 15.29 -14.53
N PRO A 303 6.04 15.38 -15.65
CA PRO A 303 6.60 14.21 -16.32
C PRO A 303 7.37 13.32 -15.34
N LEU A 304 7.07 12.02 -15.37
CA LEU A 304 7.75 11.00 -14.56
C LEU A 304 9.25 11.09 -14.82
N ARG A 305 10.03 11.16 -13.74
CA ARG A 305 11.49 11.25 -13.75
C ARG A 305 12.11 9.85 -13.90
N ALA A 306 13.36 9.79 -14.35
CA ALA A 306 14.13 8.54 -14.41
C ALA A 306 14.18 7.86 -13.02
N GLY A 307 13.96 6.54 -12.98
CA GLY A 307 13.87 5.77 -11.72
C GLY A 307 12.48 5.80 -11.05
N GLN A 308 11.49 6.45 -11.65
CA GLN A 308 10.12 6.43 -11.15
C GLN A 308 9.26 5.41 -11.88
N LEU A 309 8.50 4.64 -11.10
CA LEU A 309 7.44 3.77 -11.57
C LEU A 309 6.12 4.38 -11.12
N ALA A 310 5.23 4.70 -12.07
CA ALA A 310 3.84 5.00 -11.77
C ALA A 310 2.96 3.90 -12.34
N LEU A 311 2.03 3.43 -11.53
CA LEU A 311 1.14 2.36 -11.93
C LEU A 311 -0.28 2.89 -11.95
N ALA A 312 -1.01 2.58 -13.03
CA ALA A 312 -2.40 2.98 -13.12
C ALA A 312 -3.18 2.26 -12.02
N GLY A 313 -4.07 2.98 -11.34
CA GLY A 313 -4.80 2.47 -10.18
C GLY A 313 -5.53 1.16 -10.43
N ALA A 314 -5.95 0.88 -11.67
CA ALA A 314 -6.68 -0.34 -12.02
C ALA A 314 -5.94 -1.65 -11.68
N ALA A 315 -4.63 -1.75 -11.95
CA ALA A 315 -3.86 -2.96 -11.61
C ALA A 315 -3.74 -3.14 -10.09
N THR A 316 -3.46 -2.04 -9.39
CA THR A 316 -3.40 -2.01 -7.93
C THR A 316 -4.72 -2.40 -7.29
N VAL A 317 -5.86 -1.93 -7.83
CA VAL A 317 -7.20 -2.32 -7.38
C VAL A 317 -7.44 -3.81 -7.61
N GLN A 318 -7.15 -4.33 -8.81
CA GLN A 318 -7.30 -5.76 -9.12
C GLN A 318 -6.47 -6.64 -8.18
N LEU A 319 -5.22 -6.25 -7.90
CA LEU A 319 -4.36 -6.93 -6.94
C LEU A 319 -4.89 -6.83 -5.52
N GLY A 320 -5.50 -5.71 -5.16
CA GLY A 320 -6.17 -5.49 -3.89
C GLY A 320 -7.35 -6.43 -3.64
N ASP A 321 -8.13 -6.68 -4.69
CA ASP A 321 -9.29 -7.58 -4.64
C ASP A 321 -8.93 -9.06 -4.56
N MET A 322 -7.67 -9.43 -4.82
CA MET A 322 -7.22 -10.81 -4.69
C MET A 322 -7.18 -11.25 -3.22
N THR A 323 -7.53 -12.51 -2.96
CA THR A 323 -7.20 -13.13 -1.66
C THR A 323 -5.70 -13.42 -1.60
N PRO A 324 -5.09 -13.53 -0.41
CA PRO A 324 -3.67 -13.91 -0.27
C PRO A 324 -3.31 -15.17 -1.07
N ALA A 325 -4.11 -16.22 -0.97
CA ALA A 325 -3.89 -17.47 -1.71
C ALA A 325 -3.92 -17.27 -3.23
N ARG A 326 -4.82 -16.41 -3.73
CA ARG A 326 -4.93 -16.12 -5.16
C ARG A 326 -3.74 -15.31 -5.66
N PHE A 327 -3.30 -14.32 -4.88
CA PHE A 327 -2.09 -13.56 -5.18
C PHE A 327 -0.85 -14.47 -5.19
N GLN A 328 -0.78 -15.43 -4.27
CA GLN A 328 0.29 -16.42 -4.25
C GLN A 328 0.29 -17.28 -5.54
N THR A 329 -0.87 -17.75 -5.99
CA THR A 329 -1.00 -18.46 -7.28
C THR A 329 -0.55 -17.60 -8.44
N LEU A 330 -0.98 -16.33 -8.50
CA LEU A 330 -0.54 -15.37 -9.52
C LEU A 330 0.99 -15.26 -9.53
N ARG A 331 1.63 -15.07 -8.36
CA ARG A 331 3.10 -14.95 -8.28
C ARG A 331 3.79 -16.19 -8.83
N TYR A 332 3.25 -17.37 -8.55
CA TYR A 332 3.80 -18.62 -9.05
C TYR A 332 3.63 -18.75 -10.58
N GLU A 333 2.43 -18.44 -11.11
CA GLU A 333 2.14 -18.48 -12.55
C GLU A 333 2.96 -17.44 -13.34
N ALA A 334 3.16 -16.25 -12.77
CA ALA A 334 3.89 -15.15 -13.38
C ALA A 334 5.39 -15.12 -13.03
N ARG A 335 5.95 -16.14 -12.38
CA ARG A 335 7.30 -16.10 -11.79
C ARG A 335 8.40 -15.73 -12.79
N ASP A 336 8.32 -16.27 -14.01
CA ASP A 336 9.35 -16.05 -15.04
C ASP A 336 9.26 -14.61 -15.59
N ALA A 337 8.05 -14.08 -15.71
CA ALA A 337 7.82 -12.69 -16.10
C ALA A 337 8.26 -11.72 -14.99
N ILE A 338 7.94 -12.03 -13.72
CA ILE A 338 8.41 -11.25 -12.56
C ILE A 338 9.93 -11.21 -12.52
N ALA A 339 10.59 -12.37 -12.64
CA ALA A 339 12.06 -12.44 -12.66
C ALA A 339 12.66 -11.66 -13.83
N ALA A 340 12.13 -11.84 -15.04
CA ALA A 340 12.58 -11.11 -16.23
C ALA A 340 12.42 -9.59 -16.08
N TRP A 341 11.33 -9.15 -15.45
CA TRP A 341 11.11 -7.74 -15.16
C TRP A 341 12.10 -7.23 -14.11
N GLN A 342 12.29 -7.94 -12.99
CA GLN A 342 13.17 -7.50 -11.90
C GLN A 342 14.64 -7.42 -12.36
N GLU A 343 15.06 -8.34 -13.23
CA GLU A 343 16.41 -8.33 -13.81
C GLU A 343 16.57 -7.25 -14.89
N ARG A 344 15.67 -7.18 -15.88
CA ARG A 344 15.93 -6.40 -17.11
C ARG A 344 14.94 -5.27 -17.38
N ALA A 345 13.88 -5.15 -16.57
CA ALA A 345 12.75 -4.27 -16.80
C ALA A 345 12.21 -4.42 -18.25
N ASP A 346 12.04 -5.68 -18.68
CA ASP A 346 11.63 -6.04 -20.04
C ASP A 346 10.16 -5.62 -20.30
N PRO A 347 9.87 -4.80 -21.34
CA PRO A 347 8.51 -4.44 -21.71
C PRO A 347 7.60 -5.63 -22.03
N VAL A 348 8.15 -6.75 -22.50
CA VAL A 348 7.40 -8.01 -22.71
C VAL A 348 6.96 -8.58 -21.37
N ALA A 349 7.87 -8.61 -20.39
CA ALA A 349 7.58 -9.08 -19.04
C ALA A 349 6.51 -8.21 -18.36
N THR A 350 6.52 -6.89 -18.55
CA THR A 350 5.46 -6.00 -18.07
C THR A 350 4.08 -6.39 -18.63
N ARG A 351 4.00 -6.64 -19.94
CA ARG A 351 2.74 -7.04 -20.58
C ARG A 351 2.26 -8.40 -20.09
N GLU A 352 3.18 -9.33 -19.87
CA GLU A 352 2.87 -10.64 -19.31
C GLU A 352 2.35 -10.53 -17.87
N ILE A 353 3.03 -9.76 -17.00
CA ILE A 353 2.55 -9.50 -15.63
C ILE A 353 1.14 -8.87 -15.68
N ALA A 354 0.93 -7.85 -16.51
CA ALA A 354 -0.39 -7.21 -16.65
C ALA A 354 -1.47 -8.20 -17.13
N TYR A 355 -1.13 -9.06 -18.08
CA TYR A 355 -2.02 -10.11 -18.57
C TYR A 355 -2.37 -11.10 -17.45
N GLN A 356 -1.38 -11.59 -16.71
CA GLN A 356 -1.58 -12.52 -15.60
C GLN A 356 -2.42 -11.88 -14.49
N VAL A 357 -2.18 -10.61 -14.13
CA VAL A 357 -3.01 -9.87 -13.16
C VAL A 357 -4.46 -9.80 -13.63
N ARG A 358 -4.70 -9.51 -14.91
CA ARG A 358 -6.06 -9.47 -15.48
C ARG A 358 -6.74 -10.84 -15.43
N VAL A 359 -6.08 -11.88 -15.93
CA VAL A 359 -6.61 -13.27 -15.93
C VAL A 359 -6.88 -13.72 -14.50
N ALA A 360 -5.92 -13.50 -13.62
CA ALA A 360 -6.03 -13.79 -12.20
C ALA A 360 -6.95 -12.83 -11.46
N SER A 361 -7.55 -11.80 -12.07
CA SER A 361 -8.63 -11.00 -11.49
C SER A 361 -10.00 -11.48 -11.97
N GLU A 362 -10.12 -11.78 -13.26
CA GLU A 362 -11.34 -12.30 -13.91
C GLU A 362 -11.76 -13.68 -13.37
N ARG A 363 -10.80 -14.58 -13.10
CA ARG A 363 -11.04 -15.95 -12.59
C ARG A 363 -11.72 -16.08 -11.21
N GLY A 364 -12.19 -15.01 -10.57
CA GLY A 364 -12.57 -15.08 -9.16
C GLY A 364 -13.46 -13.95 -8.68
N ASP A 365 -14.15 -13.28 -9.61
CA ASP A 365 -15.47 -12.82 -9.25
C ASP A 365 -16.37 -14.05 -9.05
N VAL A 366 -16.39 -14.56 -7.81
CA VAL A 366 -17.22 -15.68 -7.39
C VAL A 366 -18.70 -15.40 -7.66
N ARG A 367 -19.13 -14.12 -7.73
CA ARG A 367 -20.50 -13.78 -8.15
C ARG A 367 -20.67 -13.98 -9.65
N SER A 368 -19.73 -13.54 -10.48
CA SER A 368 -19.75 -13.85 -11.93
C SER A 368 -19.67 -15.37 -12.19
N GLN A 369 -18.86 -16.11 -11.44
CA GLN A 369 -18.76 -17.56 -11.55
C GLN A 369 -20.02 -18.25 -11.05
N ARG A 370 -20.61 -17.82 -9.93
CA ARG A 370 -21.91 -18.33 -9.46
C ARG A 370 -23.02 -18.01 -10.45
N GLN A 371 -23.00 -16.84 -11.07
CA GLN A 371 -23.98 -16.45 -12.09
C GLN A 371 -23.77 -17.25 -13.38
N ALA A 372 -22.53 -17.50 -13.79
CA ALA A 372 -22.19 -18.35 -14.92
C ALA A 372 -22.56 -19.82 -14.66
N VAL A 373 -22.30 -20.34 -13.46
CA VAL A 373 -22.70 -21.70 -13.04
C VAL A 373 -24.21 -21.80 -12.96
N ARG A 374 -24.91 -20.79 -12.41
CA ARG A 374 -26.39 -20.73 -12.41
C ARG A 374 -26.96 -20.65 -13.83
N ALA A 375 -26.37 -19.85 -14.71
CA ALA A 375 -26.79 -19.74 -16.10
C ALA A 375 -26.57 -21.06 -16.86
N ARG A 376 -25.42 -21.73 -16.65
CA ARG A 376 -25.15 -23.07 -17.19
C ARG A 376 -26.15 -24.09 -16.65
N ALA A 377 -26.42 -24.10 -15.35
CA ALA A 377 -27.39 -24.98 -14.73
C ALA A 377 -28.82 -24.77 -15.27
N LEU A 378 -29.25 -23.51 -15.43
CA LEU A 378 -30.54 -23.16 -16.03
C LEU A 378 -30.62 -23.57 -17.50
N MET A 379 -29.56 -23.38 -18.28
CA MET A 379 -29.51 -23.77 -19.69
C MET A 379 -29.59 -25.30 -19.83
N VAL A 380 -28.83 -26.04 -19.02
CA VAL A 380 -28.88 -27.51 -18.98
C VAL A 380 -30.27 -28.01 -18.56
N ALA A 381 -30.87 -27.40 -17.52
CA ALA A 381 -32.22 -27.74 -17.09
C ALA A 381 -33.27 -27.46 -18.18
N GLY A 382 -33.17 -26.32 -18.86
CA GLY A 382 -34.06 -25.96 -19.97
C GLY A 382 -33.94 -26.92 -21.15
N LEU A 383 -32.73 -27.32 -21.53
CA LEU A 383 -32.51 -28.29 -22.60
C LEU A 383 -32.96 -29.70 -22.21
N ALA A 384 -32.75 -30.12 -20.96
CA ALA A 384 -33.26 -31.39 -20.45
C ALA A 384 -34.80 -31.42 -20.47
N LEU A 385 -35.45 -30.30 -20.14
CA LEU A 385 -36.91 -30.17 -20.24
C LEU A 385 -37.39 -30.26 -21.69
N VAL A 386 -36.71 -29.59 -22.62
CA VAL A 386 -37.04 -29.68 -24.06
C VAL A 386 -36.86 -31.10 -24.58
N ALA A 387 -35.77 -31.77 -24.24
CA ALA A 387 -35.55 -33.17 -24.59
C ALA A 387 -36.66 -34.08 -24.04
N PHE A 388 -37.03 -33.90 -22.77
CA PHE A 388 -38.11 -34.65 -22.13
C PHE A 388 -39.48 -34.42 -22.81
N VAL A 389 -39.82 -33.18 -23.16
CA VAL A 389 -41.08 -32.86 -23.86
C VAL A 389 -41.10 -33.46 -25.26
N LEU A 390 -39.96 -33.49 -25.95
CA LEU A 390 -39.85 -34.05 -27.29
C LEU A 390 -39.90 -35.58 -27.29
N ASP A 391 -39.38 -36.25 -26.26
CA ASP A 391 -39.49 -37.71 -26.08
C ASP A 391 -40.94 -38.17 -25.84
N LEU A 392 -41.83 -37.27 -25.42
CA LEU A 392 -43.27 -37.55 -25.28
C LEU A 392 -44.02 -37.56 -26.63
N VAL A 393 -43.36 -37.25 -27.75
CA VAL A 393 -43.94 -37.24 -29.10
C VAL A 393 -43.47 -38.48 -29.88
N PRO A 394 -44.32 -39.52 -30.04
CA PRO A 394 -43.89 -40.85 -30.53
C PRO A 394 -43.47 -40.92 -32.02
N GLU A 395 -43.73 -39.89 -32.81
CA GLU A 395 -43.58 -39.94 -34.28
C GLU A 395 -42.15 -39.68 -34.79
N LEU A 396 -41.16 -39.53 -33.90
CA LEU A 396 -39.86 -38.94 -34.23
C LEU A 396 -38.63 -39.81 -33.92
N ASP A 397 -38.75 -41.13 -33.94
CA ASP A 397 -37.64 -42.03 -33.57
C ASP A 397 -36.43 -41.97 -34.55
N GLY A 398 -35.23 -41.74 -34.00
CA GLY A 398 -33.93 -41.94 -34.68
C GLY A 398 -33.16 -40.70 -35.18
N ARG A 399 -33.81 -39.54 -35.40
CA ARG A 399 -33.11 -38.29 -35.81
C ARG A 399 -32.60 -37.45 -34.63
N TRP A 400 -33.07 -37.72 -33.41
CA TRP A 400 -32.81 -36.88 -32.23
C TRP A 400 -31.51 -37.18 -31.48
N THR A 401 -30.89 -38.35 -31.67
CA THR A 401 -29.58 -38.65 -31.06
C THR A 401 -28.49 -37.73 -31.59
N VAL A 402 -28.59 -37.32 -32.86
CA VAL A 402 -27.66 -36.35 -33.48
C VAL A 402 -27.94 -34.93 -33.00
N LEU A 403 -29.21 -34.56 -32.81
CA LEU A 403 -29.61 -33.23 -32.29
C LEU A 403 -29.26 -33.06 -30.80
N SER A 404 -29.43 -34.10 -29.98
CA SER A 404 -29.04 -34.09 -28.57
C SER A 404 -27.52 -34.06 -28.40
N LEU A 405 -26.76 -34.81 -29.22
CA LEU A 405 -25.30 -34.74 -29.25
C LEU A 405 -24.83 -33.35 -29.72
N GLY A 406 -25.46 -32.80 -30.76
CA GLY A 406 -25.18 -31.45 -31.27
C GLY A 406 -25.47 -30.36 -30.23
N ALA A 407 -26.58 -30.47 -29.50
CA ALA A 407 -26.94 -29.57 -28.41
C ALA A 407 -25.96 -29.69 -27.23
N ALA A 408 -25.56 -30.91 -26.84
CA ALA A 408 -24.57 -31.13 -25.79
C ALA A 408 -23.20 -30.52 -26.17
N LEU A 409 -22.81 -30.63 -27.43
CA LEU A 409 -21.56 -30.05 -27.95
C LEU A 409 -21.63 -28.51 -28.02
N LEU A 410 -22.79 -27.96 -28.40
CA LEU A 410 -23.05 -26.52 -28.37
C LEU A 410 -23.02 -25.95 -26.95
N VAL A 411 -23.55 -26.67 -25.96
CA VAL A 411 -23.54 -26.22 -24.56
C VAL A 411 -22.17 -26.39 -23.91
N GLY A 412 -21.47 -27.47 -24.23
CA GLY A 412 -20.16 -27.76 -23.66
C GLY A 412 -19.03 -26.91 -24.26
N VAL A 413 -18.97 -26.84 -25.59
CA VAL A 413 -17.80 -26.31 -26.32
C VAL A 413 -17.96 -24.85 -26.70
N LEU A 414 -19.17 -24.40 -27.06
CA LEU A 414 -19.37 -23.03 -27.53
C LEU A 414 -19.01 -21.96 -26.48
N PRO A 415 -19.34 -22.12 -25.19
CA PRO A 415 -18.95 -21.12 -24.18
C PRO A 415 -17.43 -21.00 -24.02
N GLU A 416 -16.70 -22.10 -24.12
CA GLU A 416 -15.23 -22.10 -24.05
C GLU A 416 -14.60 -21.51 -25.31
N ALA A 417 -15.14 -21.84 -26.49
CA ALA A 417 -14.69 -21.27 -27.75
C ALA A 417 -14.92 -19.74 -27.82
N VAL A 418 -16.07 -19.27 -27.33
CA VAL A 418 -16.40 -17.83 -27.26
C VAL A 418 -15.52 -17.11 -26.24
N ALA A 419 -15.25 -17.71 -25.08
CA ALA A 419 -14.33 -17.15 -24.09
C ALA A 419 -12.91 -17.03 -24.69
N SER A 420 -12.41 -18.11 -25.30
CA SER A 420 -11.09 -18.15 -25.92
C SER A 420 -10.94 -17.15 -27.08
N TRP A 421 -11.99 -16.96 -27.89
CA TRP A 421 -11.99 -15.96 -28.97
C TRP A 421 -12.04 -14.52 -28.45
N ARG A 422 -12.79 -14.25 -27.37
CA ARG A 422 -12.81 -12.94 -26.71
C ARG A 422 -11.43 -12.61 -26.11
N ASP A 423 -10.78 -13.58 -25.49
CA ASP A 423 -9.43 -13.44 -24.95
C ASP A 423 -8.41 -13.15 -26.05
N TYR A 424 -8.51 -13.86 -27.18
CA TYR A 424 -7.69 -13.61 -28.37
C TYR A 424 -7.87 -12.18 -28.93
N ARG A 425 -9.11 -11.69 -29.00
CA ARG A 425 -9.38 -10.33 -29.48
C ARG A 425 -8.83 -9.25 -28.54
N ASN A 426 -8.93 -9.48 -27.23
CA ASN A 426 -8.44 -8.56 -26.20
C ASN A 426 -6.91 -8.53 -26.07
N LEU A 427 -6.18 -9.48 -26.68
CA LEU A 427 -4.72 -9.45 -26.80
C LEU A 427 -4.25 -8.45 -27.89
N GLY A 428 -5.12 -8.12 -28.85
CA GLY A 428 -4.83 -7.16 -29.92
C GLY A 428 -5.16 -5.70 -29.59
N ASP A 429 -5.98 -5.45 -28.56
CA ASP A 429 -6.34 -4.09 -28.16
C ASP A 429 -5.24 -3.45 -27.32
N GLY A 430 -4.68 -2.34 -27.81
CA GLY A 430 -3.67 -1.49 -27.15
C GLY A 430 -4.09 -0.86 -25.81
N ARG A 431 -5.20 -1.32 -25.19
CA ARG A 431 -5.61 -0.95 -23.83
C ARG A 431 -4.78 -1.63 -22.75
N LEU A 432 -4.05 -2.70 -23.05
CA LEU A 432 -3.14 -3.32 -22.08
C LEU A 432 -1.98 -2.38 -21.69
N SER A 433 -1.53 -1.49 -22.58
CA SER A 433 -0.48 -0.51 -22.27
C SER A 433 -0.97 0.70 -21.46
N SER A 434 -2.29 0.89 -21.29
CA SER A 434 -2.79 1.97 -20.41
C SER A 434 -2.87 1.55 -18.93
N VAL A 435 -2.80 0.25 -18.63
CA VAL A 435 -2.88 -0.30 -17.27
C VAL A 435 -1.55 -0.15 -16.51
N ILE A 436 -0.43 -0.07 -17.22
CA ILE A 436 0.89 0.17 -16.65
C ILE A 436 1.62 1.16 -17.56
N LYS A 437 1.60 2.45 -17.21
CA LYS A 437 2.43 3.45 -17.89
C LYS A 437 3.83 3.42 -17.32
N LEU A 438 4.71 2.64 -17.95
CA LEU A 438 6.14 2.67 -17.66
C LEU A 438 6.81 3.77 -18.46
N THR A 439 7.26 4.82 -17.79
CA THR A 439 8.28 5.72 -18.35
C THR A 439 9.64 5.25 -17.87
N LYS A 440 10.43 4.69 -18.79
CA LYS A 440 11.84 4.44 -18.54
C LYS A 440 12.64 5.58 -19.18
N GLY A 441 13.54 6.17 -18.41
CA GLY A 441 14.69 6.92 -18.92
C GLY A 441 15.78 5.95 -19.33
#